data_AF-A0A3P5YK04-F1
#
_entry.id   AF-A0A3P5YK04-F1
#
_cell.length_a   1.000
_cell.length_b   1.000
_cell.length_c   1.000
_cell.angle_alpha   90.00
_cell.angle_beta   90.00
_cell.angle_gamma   90.00
#
_symmetry.space_group_name_H-M   'P 1'
#
loop_
_entity.id
_entity.type
_entity.pdbx_description
1 polymer ?
#
loop_
_entity_poly.entity_id
_entity_poly.type
_entity_poly.pdbx_seq_one_letter_code
_entity_poly.pdbx_strand_id
1 'polypeptide(L)'
;MIQSLGRHSKRFLLFRKTQPIQFLRTVTSANLNDTLHSRVMAVEKRFLRRVKVTPVLDEWLKQGNETNPTDLRAVINALCQSQRFDHALQVSEWITKRGVFELSTLDFAYRLYLIEINSALSEAEKFFKSIPENMKDESVYTTLLSFYTKSKKTRHEAEATYEKMKEKDLLFIPNPYYEMISLYGLLGETNMVDEVLRQMEENEVVHDKTLTENNVLKAYASVPADVEAMEKLFLKRIEDETLPFVLAWQTGISMAKAYLKCGSSGKAIEMLRRTELVVDAKSKDAASKVLMEMYGEAGAKQDESCLYRRINQNAKQGQRKGSGGRSSHHPGYYGGCGGGGGSRADDNGGGIGADTDGGIGGGCDSGGGGCGGGCGGGS
;
A
#
# COMPACT_ATOMS: atom_id res chain seq x y z
N MET A 1 -26.69 16.89 -22.35
CA MET A 1 -25.57 16.44 -23.19
C MET A 1 -24.27 16.90 -22.53
N ILE A 2 -23.74 16.12 -21.58
CA ILE A 2 -22.59 16.52 -20.76
C ILE A 2 -21.59 15.38 -20.71
N GLN A 3 -20.38 15.70 -21.15
CA GLN A 3 -19.22 14.85 -21.32
C GLN A 3 -18.48 14.60 -19.99
N SER A 4 -17.71 13.51 -19.97
CA SER A 4 -16.53 13.24 -19.12
C SER A 4 -16.70 12.41 -17.83
N LEU A 5 -17.30 11.23 -17.92
CA LEU A 5 -17.03 10.12 -17.00
C LEU A 5 -15.87 9.28 -17.54
N GLY A 6 -14.64 9.69 -17.23
CA GLY A 6 -13.44 8.99 -17.73
C GLY A 6 -12.17 9.42 -17.02
N ARG A 7 -12.16 9.42 -15.67
CA ARG A 7 -10.94 9.72 -14.89
C ARG A 7 -10.85 9.08 -13.50
N HIS A 8 -11.80 8.23 -13.10
CA HIS A 8 -11.88 7.68 -11.74
C HIS A 8 -11.26 6.27 -11.57
N SER A 9 -10.85 5.59 -12.65
CA SER A 9 -10.30 4.22 -12.56
C SER A 9 -8.80 4.15 -12.20
N LYS A 10 -8.02 5.24 -12.35
CA LYS A 10 -6.56 5.20 -12.10
C LYS A 10 -6.12 5.53 -10.67
N ARG A 11 -7.01 6.01 -9.80
CA ARG A 11 -6.67 6.37 -8.40
C ARG A 11 -6.99 5.27 -7.37
N PHE A 12 -7.76 4.26 -7.74
CA PHE A 12 -8.17 3.19 -6.81
C PHE A 12 -7.21 2.01 -6.72
N LEU A 13 -6.21 1.92 -7.63
CA LEU A 13 -5.27 0.80 -7.72
C LEU A 13 -4.12 0.82 -6.68
N LEU A 14 -4.20 1.67 -5.65
CA LEU A 14 -3.23 1.69 -4.54
C LEU A 14 -3.75 1.06 -3.24
N PHE A 15 -5.02 0.62 -3.18
CA PHE A 15 -5.68 0.42 -1.88
C PHE A 15 -6.06 -1.00 -1.45
N ARG A 16 -5.68 -2.03 -2.21
CA ARG A 16 -5.58 -3.41 -1.70
C ARG A 16 -4.35 -4.07 -2.33
N LYS A 17 -3.23 -4.08 -1.61
CA LYS A 17 -2.14 -5.02 -1.90
C LYS A 17 -2.63 -6.39 -1.46
N THR A 18 -3.17 -7.20 -2.37
CA THR A 18 -2.90 -8.63 -2.27
C THR A 18 -1.38 -8.78 -2.42
N GLN A 19 -0.75 -9.50 -1.48
CA GLN A 19 0.69 -9.74 -1.50
C GLN A 19 1.06 -10.34 -2.87
N PRO A 20 1.94 -9.71 -3.68
CA PRO A 20 2.50 -10.40 -4.81
C PRO A 20 3.32 -11.57 -4.26
N ILE A 21 3.05 -12.78 -4.76
CA ILE A 21 3.89 -13.96 -4.51
C ILE A 21 5.32 -13.59 -4.93
N GLN A 22 6.22 -13.50 -3.95
CA GLN A 22 7.63 -13.13 -4.17
C GLN A 22 8.44 -14.38 -4.52
N PHE A 23 9.00 -14.43 -5.72
CA PHE A 23 10.13 -15.32 -6.02
C PHE A 23 11.44 -14.53 -5.99
N LEU A 24 12.48 -15.17 -5.45
CA LEU A 24 13.77 -14.58 -5.13
C LEU A 24 14.38 -13.78 -6.30
N ARG A 25 14.98 -12.64 -5.93
CA ARG A 25 15.68 -11.70 -6.80
C ARG A 25 17.04 -12.26 -7.20
N THR A 26 17.30 -12.45 -8.50
CA THR A 26 18.66 -12.64 -9.02
C THR A 26 19.25 -11.31 -9.48
N VAL A 27 20.51 -11.09 -9.12
CA VAL A 27 21.29 -9.88 -9.41
C VAL A 27 21.78 -9.95 -10.86
N THR A 28 21.52 -8.90 -11.65
CA THR A 28 21.95 -8.81 -13.05
C THR A 28 23.38 -8.25 -13.19
N SER A 29 24.23 -9.01 -13.88
CA SER A 29 25.56 -8.61 -14.36
C SER A 29 25.50 -8.25 -15.85
N ALA A 30 26.34 -7.32 -16.29
CA ALA A 30 26.17 -6.49 -17.49
C ALA A 30 26.49 -7.13 -18.86
N ASN A 31 26.71 -8.45 -18.98
CA ASN A 31 27.10 -9.08 -20.25
C ASN A 31 26.22 -10.28 -20.70
N LEU A 32 24.95 -10.35 -20.26
CA LEU A 32 23.96 -11.37 -20.70
C LEU A 32 22.57 -10.76 -21.05
N ASN A 33 22.54 -9.59 -21.68
CA ASN A 33 21.31 -8.80 -21.87
C ASN A 33 20.29 -9.36 -22.88
N ASP A 34 20.53 -10.50 -23.51
CA ASP A 34 19.62 -11.04 -24.53
C ASP A 34 18.61 -12.06 -23.97
N THR A 35 17.77 -11.61 -23.03
CA THR A 35 16.65 -12.41 -22.52
C THR A 35 15.32 -11.92 -23.07
N LEU A 36 14.32 -12.80 -23.18
CA LEU A 36 12.95 -12.43 -23.54
C LEU A 36 12.44 -11.29 -22.65
N HIS A 37 12.72 -11.39 -21.35
CA HIS A 37 12.39 -10.34 -20.38
C HIS A 37 13.02 -9.00 -20.75
N SER A 38 14.33 -8.95 -21.01
CA SER A 38 15.02 -7.72 -21.41
C SER A 38 14.45 -7.13 -22.70
N ARG A 39 14.16 -7.96 -23.72
CA ARG A 39 13.60 -7.49 -25.00
C ARG A 39 12.18 -6.94 -24.85
N VAL A 40 11.30 -7.60 -24.11
CA VAL A 40 9.93 -7.13 -23.87
C VAL A 40 9.92 -5.86 -23.00
N MET A 41 10.79 -5.81 -21.99
CA MET A 41 10.93 -4.62 -21.14
C MET A 41 11.55 -3.44 -21.88
N ALA A 42 12.37 -3.69 -22.91
CA ALA A 42 12.95 -2.67 -23.78
C ALA A 42 11.95 -2.05 -24.79
N VAL A 43 10.84 -2.73 -25.11
CA VAL A 43 9.73 -2.12 -25.87
C VAL A 43 9.28 -0.86 -25.10
N GLU A 44 9.42 0.28 -25.75
CA GLU A 44 9.90 1.50 -25.11
C GLU A 44 9.04 2.10 -23.96
N LYS A 45 9.76 2.81 -23.06
CA LYS A 45 9.27 3.85 -22.13
C LYS A 45 8.87 5.17 -22.84
N ARG A 46 8.97 5.28 -24.17
CA ARG A 46 8.65 6.50 -24.92
C ARG A 46 7.17 6.58 -25.24
N PHE A 47 6.42 7.26 -24.38
CA PHE A 47 5.27 8.15 -24.66
C PHE A 47 4.14 7.74 -25.63
N LEU A 48 4.15 6.56 -26.25
CA LEU A 48 3.13 6.09 -27.16
C LEU A 48 2.75 4.67 -26.77
N ARG A 49 1.60 4.57 -26.09
CA ARG A 49 0.87 3.36 -25.71
C ARG A 49 0.43 2.48 -26.91
N ARG A 50 1.09 2.62 -28.07
CA ARG A 50 0.71 2.06 -29.38
C ARG A 50 1.66 0.98 -29.89
N VAL A 51 2.84 0.80 -29.29
CA VAL A 51 3.78 -0.22 -29.75
C VAL A 51 3.36 -1.58 -29.19
N LYS A 52 3.12 -2.55 -30.08
CA LYS A 52 2.74 -3.90 -29.67
C LYS A 52 3.98 -4.66 -29.19
N VAL A 53 3.84 -5.46 -28.14
CA VAL A 53 4.90 -6.38 -27.67
C VAL A 53 4.87 -7.72 -28.41
N THR A 54 3.75 -8.07 -29.04
CA THR A 54 3.58 -9.35 -29.76
C THR A 54 4.60 -9.60 -30.86
N PRO A 55 5.07 -8.60 -31.67
CA PRO A 55 6.10 -8.86 -32.68
C PRO A 55 7.44 -9.29 -32.09
N VAL A 56 7.78 -8.79 -30.88
CA VAL A 56 9.02 -9.18 -30.18
C VAL A 56 8.93 -10.63 -29.72
N LEU A 57 7.75 -11.07 -29.26
CA LEU A 57 7.51 -12.46 -28.88
C LEU A 57 7.56 -13.39 -30.12
N ASP A 58 6.95 -12.97 -31.23
CA ASP A 58 6.98 -13.73 -32.48
C ASP A 58 8.40 -13.87 -33.04
N GLU A 59 9.19 -12.80 -32.97
CA GLU A 59 10.59 -12.80 -33.42
C GLU A 59 11.47 -13.69 -32.52
N TRP A 60 11.23 -13.69 -31.21
CA TRP A 60 11.92 -14.59 -30.28
C TRP A 60 11.73 -16.06 -30.65
N LEU A 61 10.50 -16.47 -30.98
CA LEU A 61 10.21 -17.83 -31.44
C LEU A 61 10.84 -18.13 -32.81
N LYS A 62 10.83 -17.18 -33.75
CA LYS A 62 11.45 -17.37 -35.08
C LYS A 62 12.95 -17.63 -35.00
N GLN A 63 13.61 -17.08 -33.99
CA GLN A 63 15.03 -17.31 -33.73
C GLN A 63 15.32 -18.69 -33.14
N GLY A 64 14.30 -19.54 -32.95
CA GLY A 64 14.43 -20.89 -32.40
C GLY A 64 14.58 -20.91 -30.88
N ASN A 65 14.38 -19.78 -30.20
CA ASN A 65 14.48 -19.71 -28.76
C ASN A 65 13.26 -20.34 -28.10
N GLU A 66 13.49 -21.15 -27.06
CA GLU A 66 12.43 -21.72 -26.25
C GLU A 66 11.78 -20.63 -25.39
N THR A 67 10.48 -20.80 -25.12
CA THR A 67 9.74 -19.99 -24.16
C THR A 67 9.16 -20.91 -23.11
N ASN A 68 9.64 -20.78 -21.87
CA ASN A 68 9.04 -21.52 -20.76
C ASN A 68 7.90 -20.70 -20.10
N PRO A 69 6.92 -21.37 -19.47
CA PRO A 69 5.79 -20.70 -18.82
C PRO A 69 6.20 -19.75 -17.70
N THR A 70 7.23 -20.10 -16.94
CA THR A 70 7.72 -19.32 -15.79
C THR A 70 8.23 -17.95 -16.21
N ASP A 71 9.00 -17.87 -17.29
CA ASP A 71 9.58 -16.64 -17.83
C ASP A 71 8.49 -15.73 -18.37
N LEU A 72 7.50 -16.29 -19.07
CA LEU A 72 6.36 -15.53 -19.60
C LEU A 72 5.49 -14.95 -18.47
N ARG A 73 5.24 -15.74 -17.41
CA ARG A 73 4.55 -15.24 -16.21
C ARG A 73 5.38 -14.16 -15.49
N ALA A 74 6.70 -14.33 -15.41
CA ALA A 74 7.60 -13.32 -14.83
C ALA A 74 7.58 -12.01 -15.65
N VAL A 75 7.52 -12.09 -16.98
CA VAL A 75 7.37 -10.93 -17.87
C VAL A 75 6.04 -10.22 -17.64
N ILE A 76 4.93 -10.96 -17.56
CA ILE A 76 3.61 -10.38 -17.24
C ILE A 76 3.68 -9.64 -15.90
N ASN A 77 4.26 -10.26 -14.87
CA ASN A 77 4.43 -9.66 -13.55
C ASN A 77 5.30 -8.39 -13.57
N ALA A 78 6.43 -8.40 -14.28
CA ALA A 78 7.31 -7.25 -14.42
C ALA A 78 6.62 -6.08 -15.14
N LEU A 79 5.80 -6.37 -16.16
CA LEU A 79 4.97 -5.39 -16.85
C LEU A 79 3.91 -4.79 -15.92
N CYS A 80 3.23 -5.61 -15.11
CA CYS A 80 2.27 -5.15 -14.10
C CYS A 80 2.93 -4.26 -13.04
N GLN A 81 4.10 -4.64 -12.52
CA GLN A 81 4.87 -3.83 -11.57
C GLN A 81 5.28 -2.47 -12.17
N SER A 82 5.51 -2.44 -13.48
CA SER A 82 5.81 -1.22 -14.24
C SER A 82 4.55 -0.47 -14.70
N GLN A 83 3.35 -0.88 -14.27
CA GLN A 83 2.05 -0.33 -14.67
C GLN A 83 1.78 -0.37 -16.19
N ARG A 84 2.44 -1.28 -16.91
CA ARG A 84 2.30 -1.51 -18.36
C ARG A 84 1.23 -2.58 -18.63
N PHE A 85 0.02 -2.36 -18.10
CA PHE A 85 -1.07 -3.33 -18.14
C PHE A 85 -1.52 -3.71 -19.56
N ASP A 86 -1.47 -2.79 -20.53
CA ASP A 86 -1.83 -3.10 -21.92
C ASP A 86 -0.86 -4.10 -22.54
N HIS A 87 0.44 -4.00 -22.23
CA HIS A 87 1.43 -4.95 -22.71
C HIS A 87 1.31 -6.29 -21.97
N ALA A 88 1.05 -6.27 -20.67
CA ALA A 88 0.81 -7.50 -19.91
C ALA A 88 -0.37 -8.28 -20.49
N LEU A 89 -1.46 -7.58 -20.87
CA LEU A 89 -2.60 -8.18 -21.55
C LEU A 89 -2.21 -8.78 -22.91
N GLN A 90 -1.47 -8.04 -23.74
CA GLN A 90 -0.98 -8.54 -25.04
C GLN A 90 -0.13 -9.80 -24.90
N VAL A 91 0.78 -9.87 -23.92
CA VAL A 91 1.58 -11.08 -23.67
C VAL A 91 0.66 -12.23 -23.28
N SER A 92 -0.31 -11.98 -22.39
CA SER A 92 -1.26 -13.00 -21.96
C SER A 92 -2.10 -13.53 -23.13
N GLU A 93 -2.71 -12.66 -23.93
CA GLU A 93 -3.49 -13.06 -25.12
C GLU A 93 -2.64 -13.83 -26.14
N TRP A 94 -1.39 -13.40 -26.34
CA TRP A 94 -0.46 -14.06 -27.26
C TRP A 94 -0.16 -15.51 -26.84
N ILE A 95 0.01 -15.77 -25.54
CA ILE A 95 0.23 -17.13 -25.00
C ILE A 95 -0.91 -18.06 -25.42
N THR A 96 -2.16 -17.61 -25.25
CA THR A 96 -3.34 -18.42 -25.59
C THR A 96 -3.51 -18.60 -27.08
N LYS A 97 -3.28 -17.55 -27.87
CA LYS A 97 -3.39 -17.64 -29.33
C LYS A 97 -2.38 -18.61 -29.94
N ARG A 98 -1.17 -18.66 -29.37
CA ARG A 98 -0.08 -19.53 -29.84
C ARG A 98 -0.12 -20.93 -29.24
N GLY A 99 -0.86 -21.12 -28.14
CA GLY A 99 -0.89 -22.41 -27.42
C GLY A 99 0.48 -22.80 -26.87
N VAL A 100 1.28 -21.83 -26.43
CA VAL A 100 2.67 -22.06 -25.99
C VAL A 100 2.72 -23.01 -24.79
N PHE A 101 1.73 -22.91 -23.90
CA PHE A 101 1.58 -23.79 -22.76
C PHE A 101 0.12 -23.84 -22.28
N GLU A 102 -0.20 -24.88 -21.50
CA GLU A 102 -1.51 -25.03 -20.86
C GLU A 102 -1.69 -24.01 -19.74
N LEU A 103 -2.75 -23.21 -19.85
CA LEU A 103 -3.06 -22.18 -18.86
C LEU A 103 -3.56 -22.80 -17.57
N SER A 104 -3.06 -22.30 -16.44
CA SER A 104 -3.66 -22.59 -15.14
C SER A 104 -4.84 -21.66 -14.86
N THR A 105 -5.64 -22.00 -13.86
CA THR A 105 -6.71 -21.15 -13.33
C THR A 105 -6.21 -19.75 -12.94
N LEU A 106 -5.04 -19.67 -12.32
CA LEU A 106 -4.37 -18.42 -11.99
C LEU A 106 -4.04 -17.56 -13.23
N ASP A 107 -3.66 -18.16 -14.36
CA ASP A 107 -3.43 -17.41 -15.60
C ASP A 107 -4.73 -16.78 -16.12
N PHE A 108 -5.86 -17.48 -15.97
CA PHE A 108 -7.18 -16.93 -16.29
C PHE A 108 -7.58 -15.80 -15.35
N ALA A 109 -7.36 -15.95 -14.04
CA ALA A 109 -7.60 -14.88 -13.06
C ALA A 109 -6.78 -13.62 -13.37
N TYR A 110 -5.48 -13.77 -13.69
CA TYR A 110 -4.64 -12.65 -14.10
C TYR A 110 -5.14 -11.99 -15.39
N ARG A 111 -5.54 -12.78 -16.40
CA ARG A 111 -6.08 -12.19 -17.63
C ARG A 111 -7.38 -11.46 -17.40
N LEU A 112 -8.28 -12.02 -16.58
CA LEU A 112 -9.55 -11.39 -16.21
C LEU A 112 -9.29 -10.02 -15.55
N TYR A 113 -8.33 -9.95 -14.63
CA TYR A 113 -7.87 -8.70 -14.01
C TYR A 113 -7.29 -7.70 -15.02
N LEU A 114 -6.45 -8.17 -15.94
CA LEU A 114 -5.86 -7.33 -16.98
C LEU A 114 -6.91 -6.77 -17.95
N ILE A 115 -7.96 -7.52 -18.26
CA ILE A 115 -9.05 -7.05 -19.11
C ILE A 115 -9.82 -5.92 -18.42
N GLU A 116 -10.19 -6.08 -17.14
CA GLU A 116 -10.92 -5.05 -16.41
C GLU A 116 -10.15 -3.72 -16.30
N ILE A 117 -8.83 -3.78 -16.11
CA ILE A 117 -7.99 -2.57 -16.05
C ILE A 117 -7.93 -1.83 -17.39
N ASN A 118 -7.81 -2.57 -18.49
CA ASN A 118 -7.59 -1.98 -19.81
C ASN A 118 -8.89 -1.67 -20.56
N SER A 119 -10.02 -2.26 -20.14
CA SER A 119 -11.30 -2.22 -20.85
C SER A 119 -12.47 -1.86 -19.91
N ALA A 120 -13.70 -2.17 -20.32
CA ALA A 120 -14.89 -2.05 -19.48
C ALA A 120 -15.19 -3.36 -18.75
N LEU A 121 -15.91 -3.28 -17.63
CA LEU A 121 -16.40 -4.44 -16.87
C LEU A 121 -17.13 -5.47 -17.76
N SER A 122 -17.89 -5.00 -18.75
CA SER A 122 -18.60 -5.85 -19.71
C SER A 122 -17.68 -6.78 -20.50
N GLU A 123 -16.45 -6.35 -20.82
CA GLU A 123 -15.49 -7.21 -21.53
C GLU A 123 -14.89 -8.26 -20.60
N ALA A 124 -14.65 -7.91 -19.33
CA ALA A 124 -14.22 -8.87 -18.32
C ALA A 124 -15.30 -9.94 -18.07
N GLU A 125 -16.58 -9.57 -18.03
CA GLU A 125 -17.70 -10.52 -17.90
C GLU A 125 -17.82 -11.46 -19.10
N LYS A 126 -17.64 -10.95 -20.33
CA LYS A 126 -17.62 -11.78 -21.54
C LYS A 126 -16.47 -12.79 -21.48
N PHE A 127 -15.28 -12.34 -21.06
CA PHE A 127 -14.14 -13.23 -20.89
C PHE A 127 -14.40 -14.27 -19.79
N PHE A 128 -14.95 -13.88 -18.64
CA PHE A 128 -15.30 -14.82 -17.58
C PHE A 128 -16.26 -15.92 -18.09
N LYS A 129 -17.26 -15.55 -18.89
CA LYS A 129 -18.20 -16.51 -19.50
C LYS A 129 -17.52 -17.48 -20.48
N SER A 130 -16.42 -17.08 -21.12
CA SER A 130 -15.68 -17.96 -22.04
C SER A 130 -14.67 -18.89 -21.36
N ILE A 131 -14.37 -18.69 -20.07
CA ILE A 131 -13.51 -19.59 -19.30
C ILE A 131 -14.22 -20.95 -19.14
N PRO A 132 -13.55 -22.09 -19.39
CA PRO A 132 -14.10 -23.41 -19.10
C PRO A 132 -14.52 -23.55 -17.63
N GLU A 133 -15.63 -24.22 -17.35
CA GLU A 133 -16.19 -24.27 -16.00
C GLU A 133 -15.23 -24.93 -14.98
N ASN A 134 -14.48 -25.94 -15.41
CA ASN A 134 -13.44 -26.60 -14.60
C ASN A 134 -12.20 -25.72 -14.35
N MET A 135 -12.08 -24.58 -15.03
CA MET A 135 -10.99 -23.62 -14.87
C MET A 135 -11.40 -22.39 -14.04
N LYS A 136 -12.64 -22.34 -13.54
CA LYS A 136 -13.12 -21.27 -12.67
C LYS A 136 -13.02 -21.69 -11.20
N ASP A 137 -11.82 -21.63 -10.66
CA ASP A 137 -11.57 -21.89 -9.24
C ASP A 137 -11.83 -20.65 -8.37
N GLU A 138 -11.44 -20.72 -7.09
CA GLU A 138 -11.62 -19.65 -6.13
C GLU A 138 -10.95 -18.35 -6.61
N SER A 139 -9.80 -18.44 -7.29
CA SER A 139 -9.01 -17.29 -7.72
C SER A 139 -9.72 -16.50 -8.81
N VAL A 140 -10.34 -17.20 -9.77
CA VAL A 140 -11.10 -16.59 -10.87
C VAL A 140 -12.38 -15.93 -10.34
N TYR A 141 -13.12 -16.63 -9.48
CA TYR A 141 -14.33 -16.09 -8.86
C TYR A 141 -14.04 -14.90 -7.94
N THR A 142 -13.01 -14.99 -7.09
CA THR A 142 -12.57 -13.88 -6.22
C THR A 142 -12.18 -12.66 -7.06
N THR A 143 -11.52 -12.87 -8.19
CA THR A 143 -11.16 -11.79 -9.11
C THR A 143 -12.40 -11.11 -9.68
N LEU A 144 -13.38 -11.87 -10.16
CA LEU A 144 -14.66 -11.32 -10.64
C LEU A 144 -15.39 -10.55 -9.53
N LEU A 145 -15.49 -11.14 -8.34
CA LEU A 145 -16.11 -10.54 -7.17
C LEU A 145 -15.47 -9.18 -6.86
N SER A 146 -14.14 -9.11 -6.87
CA SER A 146 -13.40 -7.86 -6.62
C SER A 146 -13.73 -6.71 -7.58
N PHE A 147 -14.31 -7.00 -8.76
CA PHE A 147 -14.76 -5.95 -9.67
C PHE A 147 -16.11 -5.40 -9.25
N TYR A 148 -17.03 -6.28 -8.86
CA TYR A 148 -18.37 -5.91 -8.44
C TYR A 148 -18.40 -5.21 -7.08
N THR A 149 -17.45 -5.48 -6.20
CA THR A 149 -17.35 -4.82 -4.87
C THR A 149 -16.81 -3.39 -4.93
N LYS A 150 -16.33 -2.91 -6.09
CA LYS A 150 -15.84 -1.53 -6.27
C LYS A 150 -16.95 -0.47 -6.29
N SER A 151 -18.21 -0.86 -6.48
CA SER A 151 -19.33 0.06 -6.69
C SER A 151 -20.62 -0.47 -6.08
N LYS A 152 -21.40 0.41 -5.45
CA LYS A 152 -22.73 0.09 -4.95
C LYS A 152 -23.69 -0.40 -6.05
N LYS A 153 -23.45 0.01 -7.31
CA LYS A 153 -24.33 -0.30 -8.44
C LYS A 153 -24.30 -1.78 -8.84
N THR A 154 -23.21 -2.46 -8.53
CA THR A 154 -22.96 -3.87 -8.90
C THR A 154 -23.19 -4.81 -7.72
N ARG A 155 -24.04 -4.40 -6.77
CA ARG A 155 -24.35 -5.17 -5.56
C ARG A 155 -24.89 -6.55 -5.90
N HIS A 156 -25.90 -6.62 -6.75
CA HIS A 156 -26.59 -7.88 -7.05
C HIS A 156 -25.64 -8.87 -7.72
N GLU A 157 -24.75 -8.39 -8.60
CA GLU A 157 -23.73 -9.20 -9.25
C GLU A 157 -22.67 -9.69 -8.26
N ALA A 158 -22.28 -8.87 -7.28
CA ALA A 158 -21.37 -9.28 -6.21
C ALA A 158 -22.01 -10.37 -5.32
N GLU A 159 -23.23 -10.14 -4.83
CA GLU A 159 -23.96 -11.09 -3.98
C GLU A 159 -24.22 -12.41 -4.73
N ALA A 160 -24.62 -12.36 -5.99
CA ALA A 160 -24.81 -13.56 -6.81
C ALA A 160 -23.49 -14.31 -7.06
N THR A 161 -22.38 -13.59 -7.26
CA THR A 161 -21.06 -14.22 -7.42
C THR A 161 -20.62 -14.89 -6.12
N TYR A 162 -20.80 -14.22 -4.99
CA TYR A 162 -20.47 -14.76 -3.67
C TYR A 162 -21.30 -16.01 -3.33
N GLU A 163 -22.61 -15.98 -3.59
CA GLU A 163 -23.46 -17.17 -3.42
C GLU A 163 -23.04 -18.31 -4.35
N LYS A 164 -22.64 -18.01 -5.60
CA LYS A 164 -22.10 -19.03 -6.52
C LYS A 164 -20.81 -19.65 -5.99
N MET A 165 -19.96 -18.88 -5.32
CA MET A 165 -18.75 -19.41 -4.67
C MET A 165 -19.12 -20.34 -3.51
N LYS A 166 -20.16 -19.99 -2.74
CA LYS A 166 -20.68 -20.83 -1.66
C LYS A 166 -21.22 -22.16 -2.17
N GLU A 167 -22.05 -22.14 -3.22
CA GLU A 167 -22.58 -23.35 -3.87
C GLU A 167 -21.50 -24.30 -4.40
N LYS A 168 -20.29 -23.77 -4.67
CA LYS A 168 -19.14 -24.51 -5.22
C LYS A 168 -18.08 -24.85 -4.18
N ASP A 169 -18.34 -24.59 -2.90
CA ASP A 169 -17.39 -24.78 -1.81
C ASP A 169 -16.05 -24.03 -2.03
N LEU A 170 -16.11 -22.83 -2.64
CA LEU A 170 -14.94 -21.99 -2.93
C LEU A 170 -14.64 -20.94 -1.85
N LEU A 171 -15.41 -20.94 -0.75
CA LEU A 171 -15.28 -19.98 0.35
C LEU A 171 -14.40 -20.51 1.49
N PHE A 172 -13.22 -21.04 1.15
CA PHE A 172 -12.25 -21.58 2.12
C PHE A 172 -11.05 -20.64 2.36
N ILE A 173 -11.01 -19.49 1.68
CA ILE A 173 -9.99 -18.44 1.87
C ILE A 173 -10.63 -17.13 2.33
N PRO A 174 -9.90 -16.23 3.01
CA PRO A 174 -10.49 -15.02 3.56
C PRO A 174 -10.82 -13.94 2.51
N ASN A 175 -10.22 -13.97 1.33
CA ASN A 175 -10.34 -12.88 0.36
C ASN A 175 -11.79 -12.55 -0.09
N PRO A 176 -12.66 -13.52 -0.43
CA PRO A 176 -14.05 -13.25 -0.78
C PRO A 176 -14.83 -12.54 0.32
N TYR A 177 -14.60 -12.92 1.58
CA TYR A 177 -15.20 -12.26 2.75
C TYR A 177 -14.74 -10.81 2.85
N TYR A 178 -13.45 -10.55 2.65
CA TYR A 178 -12.92 -9.19 2.65
C TYR A 178 -13.49 -8.33 1.53
N GLU A 179 -13.76 -8.90 0.35
CA GLU A 179 -14.48 -8.22 -0.72
C GLU A 179 -15.91 -7.84 -0.30
N MET A 180 -16.67 -8.77 0.27
CA MET A 180 -18.03 -8.50 0.73
C MET A 180 -18.08 -7.49 1.89
N ILE A 181 -17.16 -7.57 2.86
CA ILE A 181 -17.02 -6.58 3.94
C ILE A 181 -16.80 -5.18 3.36
N SER A 182 -15.97 -5.05 2.32
CA SER A 182 -15.75 -3.76 1.65
C SER A 182 -16.99 -3.25 0.94
N LEU A 183 -17.74 -4.14 0.27
CA LEU A 183 -18.99 -3.77 -0.40
C LEU A 183 -20.04 -3.31 0.61
N TYR A 184 -20.27 -4.06 1.69
CA TYR A 184 -21.26 -3.69 2.70
C TYR A 184 -20.87 -2.44 3.48
N GLY A 185 -19.57 -2.26 3.77
CA GLY A 185 -19.06 -0.99 4.31
C GLY A 185 -19.28 0.19 3.37
N LEU A 186 -19.10 -0.02 2.06
CA LEU A 186 -19.42 1.00 1.06
C LEU A 186 -20.93 1.30 1.07
N LEU A 187 -21.79 0.28 1.11
CA LEU A 187 -23.25 0.40 1.12
C LEU A 187 -23.75 1.13 2.37
N GLY A 188 -23.10 0.95 3.51
CA GLY A 188 -23.54 1.48 4.81
C GLY A 188 -24.22 0.43 5.70
N GLU A 189 -24.00 -0.85 5.44
CA GLU A 189 -24.75 -1.97 6.02
C GLU A 189 -23.87 -2.76 6.98
N THR A 190 -23.72 -2.26 8.21
CA THR A 190 -22.84 -2.85 9.22
C THR A 190 -23.34 -4.19 9.74
N ASN A 191 -24.66 -4.38 9.81
CA ASN A 191 -25.28 -5.69 10.08
C ASN A 191 -24.83 -6.77 9.08
N MET A 192 -24.65 -6.41 7.81
CA MET A 192 -24.18 -7.35 6.79
C MET A 192 -22.67 -7.60 6.89
N VAL A 193 -21.89 -6.63 7.37
CA VAL A 193 -20.47 -6.85 7.70
C VAL A 193 -20.33 -7.90 8.80
N ASP A 194 -21.13 -7.79 9.86
CA ASP A 194 -21.13 -8.72 10.99
C ASP A 194 -21.54 -10.13 10.55
N GLU A 195 -22.54 -10.23 9.68
CA GLU A 195 -22.99 -11.49 9.11
C GLU A 195 -21.90 -12.16 8.26
N VAL A 196 -21.16 -11.40 7.44
CA VAL A 196 -20.04 -11.96 6.66
C VAL A 196 -18.92 -12.45 7.57
N LEU A 197 -18.64 -11.76 8.69
CA LEU A 197 -17.66 -12.23 9.68
C LEU A 197 -18.11 -13.53 10.34
N ARG A 198 -19.38 -13.62 10.76
CA ARG A 198 -19.96 -14.84 11.33
C ARG A 198 -19.82 -16.02 10.37
N GLN A 199 -20.14 -15.82 9.09
CA GLN A 199 -19.97 -16.85 8.06
C GLN A 199 -18.51 -17.27 7.87
N MET A 200 -17.56 -16.35 8.01
CA MET A 200 -16.12 -16.66 7.90
C MET A 200 -15.66 -17.54 9.08
N GLU A 201 -16.17 -17.27 10.28
CA GLU A 201 -15.90 -18.07 11.48
C GLU A 201 -16.55 -19.45 11.41
N GLU A 202 -17.80 -19.53 10.95
CA GLU A 202 -18.55 -20.79 10.79
C GLU A 202 -17.94 -21.72 9.73
N ASN A 203 -17.34 -21.14 8.70
CA ASN A 203 -16.61 -21.89 7.69
C ASN A 203 -15.16 -22.23 8.12
N GLU A 204 -14.78 -21.90 9.36
CA GLU A 204 -13.46 -22.19 9.96
C GLU A 204 -12.28 -21.69 9.10
N VAL A 205 -12.47 -20.56 8.41
CA VAL A 205 -11.48 -20.03 7.48
C VAL A 205 -10.25 -19.54 8.25
N VAL A 206 -9.07 -20.05 7.91
CA VAL A 206 -7.81 -19.59 8.49
C VAL A 206 -7.50 -18.19 7.96
N HIS A 207 -7.42 -17.20 8.85
CA HIS A 207 -7.17 -15.81 8.48
C HIS A 207 -6.28 -15.07 9.49
N ASP A 208 -5.67 -13.99 9.03
CA ASP A 208 -4.97 -13.04 9.89
C ASP A 208 -6.01 -12.17 10.61
N LYS A 209 -6.10 -12.31 11.93
CA LYS A 209 -7.06 -11.54 12.76
C LYS A 209 -6.83 -10.03 12.65
N THR A 210 -5.58 -9.58 12.64
CA THR A 210 -5.24 -8.16 12.53
C THR A 210 -5.68 -7.61 11.17
N LEU A 211 -5.50 -8.38 10.10
CA LEU A 211 -5.95 -7.98 8.76
C LEU A 211 -7.49 -7.92 8.68
N THR A 212 -8.18 -8.91 9.24
CA THR A 212 -9.65 -8.92 9.32
C THR A 212 -10.16 -7.69 10.07
N GLU A 213 -9.65 -7.43 11.27
CA GLU A 213 -10.03 -6.27 12.09
C GLU A 213 -9.81 -4.94 11.36
N ASN A 214 -8.67 -4.79 10.66
CA ASN A 214 -8.41 -3.60 9.86
C ASN A 214 -9.40 -3.41 8.70
N ASN A 215 -9.87 -4.50 8.07
CA ASN A 215 -10.91 -4.43 7.04
C ASN A 215 -12.27 -4.04 7.64
N VAL A 216 -12.63 -4.59 8.80
CA VAL A 216 -13.89 -4.29 9.51
C VAL A 216 -13.91 -2.84 9.99
N LEU A 217 -12.85 -2.38 10.65
CA LEU A 217 -12.70 -0.98 11.05
C LEU A 217 -12.85 -0.02 9.87
N LYS A 218 -12.27 -0.37 8.72
CA LYS A 218 -12.39 0.42 7.48
C LYS A 218 -13.82 0.42 6.94
N ALA A 219 -14.53 -0.70 7.05
CA ALA A 219 -15.94 -0.80 6.66
C ALA A 219 -16.82 0.06 7.57
N TYR A 220 -16.70 -0.06 8.88
CA TYR A 220 -17.43 0.79 9.84
C TYR A 220 -17.11 2.28 9.66
N ALA A 221 -15.84 2.64 9.46
CA ALA A 221 -15.42 4.02 9.19
C ALA A 221 -16.03 4.60 7.89
N SER A 222 -16.51 3.75 6.98
CA SER A 222 -17.18 4.20 5.74
C SER A 222 -18.64 4.61 5.98
N VAL A 223 -19.21 4.26 7.15
CA VAL A 223 -20.60 4.51 7.53
C VAL A 223 -20.64 5.69 8.52
N PRO A 224 -21.19 6.87 8.13
CA PRO A 224 -21.18 8.06 8.99
C PRO A 224 -21.90 7.88 10.34
N ALA A 225 -22.91 7.01 10.41
CA ALA A 225 -23.68 6.77 11.62
C ALA A 225 -22.98 5.84 12.64
N ASP A 226 -22.00 5.05 12.19
CA ASP A 226 -21.40 3.97 13.00
C ASP A 226 -19.99 4.30 13.50
N VAL A 227 -19.72 5.57 13.77
CA VAL A 227 -18.49 6.00 14.45
C VAL A 227 -18.38 5.32 15.83
N GLU A 228 -19.49 5.09 16.51
CA GLU A 228 -19.53 4.38 17.79
C GLU A 228 -19.09 2.91 17.66
N ALA A 229 -19.59 2.19 16.66
CA ALA A 229 -19.18 0.79 16.42
C ALA A 229 -17.69 0.69 16.06
N MET A 230 -17.21 1.62 15.23
CA MET A 230 -15.78 1.77 14.91
C MET A 230 -14.95 2.04 16.17
N GLU A 231 -15.37 2.98 17.01
CA GLU A 231 -14.68 3.31 18.26
C GLU A 231 -14.66 2.15 19.23
N LYS A 232 -15.79 1.50 19.44
CA LYS A 232 -15.92 0.33 20.31
C LYS A 232 -14.98 -0.80 19.88
N LEU A 233 -14.94 -1.12 18.59
CA LEU A 233 -14.03 -2.15 18.07
C LEU A 233 -12.57 -1.73 18.23
N PHE A 234 -12.23 -0.47 17.92
CA PHE A 234 -10.87 0.03 18.05
C PHE A 234 -10.38 0.03 19.51
N LEU A 235 -11.20 0.53 20.45
CA LEU A 235 -10.90 0.56 21.88
C LEU A 235 -10.71 -0.84 22.45
N LYS A 236 -11.68 -1.75 22.19
CA LYS A 236 -11.58 -3.15 22.59
C LYS A 236 -10.25 -3.76 22.16
N ARG A 237 -9.77 -3.39 20.97
CA ARG A 237 -8.59 -4.01 20.38
C ARG A 237 -7.26 -3.42 20.84
N ILE A 238 -7.21 -2.13 21.18
CA ILE A 238 -6.00 -1.53 21.78
C ILE A 238 -5.85 -1.88 23.27
N GLU A 239 -6.96 -2.20 23.96
CA GLU A 239 -6.97 -2.63 25.36
C GLU A 239 -6.70 -4.13 25.53
N ASP A 240 -6.87 -4.91 24.45
CA ASP A 240 -6.61 -6.35 24.45
C ASP A 240 -5.11 -6.65 24.41
N GLU A 241 -4.54 -6.97 25.58
CA GLU A 241 -3.13 -7.30 25.74
C GLU A 241 -2.74 -8.68 25.15
N THR A 242 -3.71 -9.51 24.74
CA THR A 242 -3.42 -10.89 24.30
C THR A 242 -2.67 -10.95 22.96
N LEU A 243 -2.92 -9.99 22.07
CA LEU A 243 -2.28 -9.90 20.76
C LEU A 243 -2.05 -8.43 20.40
N PRO A 244 -0.82 -7.98 20.10
CA PRO A 244 -0.57 -6.61 19.68
C PRO A 244 -1.33 -6.27 18.40
N PHE A 245 -2.23 -5.30 18.47
CA PHE A 245 -2.94 -4.80 17.30
C PHE A 245 -2.07 -3.85 16.48
N VAL A 246 -1.82 -4.22 15.22
CA VAL A 246 -1.10 -3.37 14.28
C VAL A 246 -2.12 -2.68 13.38
N LEU A 247 -2.34 -1.38 13.63
CA LEU A 247 -3.20 -0.55 12.79
C LEU A 247 -2.55 -0.37 11.40
N ALA A 248 -3.27 -0.71 10.34
CA ALA A 248 -2.87 -0.39 8.99
C ALA A 248 -3.07 1.11 8.73
N TRP A 249 -2.08 1.77 8.13
CA TRP A 249 -2.15 3.22 7.94
C TRP A 249 -3.38 3.65 7.11
N GLN A 250 -3.81 2.84 6.15
CA GLN A 250 -5.02 3.09 5.36
C GLN A 250 -6.29 3.07 6.21
N THR A 251 -6.36 2.16 7.19
CA THR A 251 -7.47 2.07 8.14
C THR A 251 -7.48 3.30 9.03
N GLY A 252 -6.33 3.73 9.54
CA GLY A 252 -6.19 4.96 10.31
C GLY A 252 -6.65 6.21 9.54
N ILE A 253 -6.31 6.33 8.25
CA ILE A 253 -6.84 7.40 7.38
C ILE A 253 -8.37 7.32 7.26
N SER A 254 -8.94 6.12 7.04
CA SER A 254 -10.39 5.96 6.95
C SER A 254 -11.10 6.37 8.25
N MET A 255 -10.55 5.98 9.40
CA MET A 255 -11.07 6.38 10.72
C MET A 255 -11.00 7.89 10.92
N ALA A 256 -9.87 8.53 10.58
CA ALA A 256 -9.73 9.98 10.66
C ALA A 256 -10.77 10.70 9.78
N LYS A 257 -11.03 10.20 8.57
CA LYS A 257 -12.10 10.71 7.70
C LYS A 257 -13.48 10.56 8.33
N ALA A 258 -13.76 9.44 9.00
CA ALA A 258 -15.01 9.25 9.71
C ALA A 258 -15.18 10.28 10.83
N TYR A 259 -14.12 10.54 11.61
CA TYR A 259 -14.12 11.56 12.65
C TYR A 259 -14.34 12.99 12.12
N LEU A 260 -13.74 13.35 10.99
CA LEU A 260 -14.00 14.65 10.37
C LEU A 260 -15.46 14.78 9.93
N LYS A 261 -16.04 13.73 9.36
CA LYS A 261 -17.45 13.72 8.92
C LYS A 261 -18.43 13.87 10.08
N CYS A 262 -18.11 13.35 11.27
CA CYS A 262 -18.93 13.55 12.47
C CYS A 262 -18.57 14.84 13.25
N GLY A 263 -17.72 15.70 12.70
CA GLY A 263 -17.36 16.99 13.30
C GLY A 263 -16.31 16.92 14.42
N SER A 264 -15.67 15.77 14.63
CA SER A 264 -14.68 15.57 15.68
C SER A 264 -13.24 15.74 15.18
N SER A 265 -12.85 16.99 14.90
CA SER A 265 -11.49 17.29 14.39
C SER A 265 -10.38 16.87 15.36
N GLY A 266 -10.60 16.97 16.67
CA GLY A 266 -9.61 16.54 17.67
C GLY A 266 -9.26 15.05 17.56
N LYS A 267 -10.28 14.19 17.53
CA LYS A 267 -10.11 12.74 17.35
C LYS A 267 -9.50 12.39 16.01
N ALA A 268 -9.86 13.12 14.95
CA ALA A 268 -9.26 12.96 13.63
C ALA A 268 -7.75 13.22 13.68
N ILE A 269 -7.30 14.34 14.25
CA ILE A 269 -5.88 14.70 14.37
C ILE A 269 -5.11 13.66 15.17
N GLU A 270 -5.66 13.21 16.30
CA GLU A 270 -5.05 12.18 17.13
C GLU A 270 -4.88 10.86 16.37
N MET A 271 -5.90 10.46 15.59
CA MET A 271 -5.83 9.29 14.74
C MET A 271 -4.78 9.43 13.62
N LEU A 272 -4.68 10.62 13.00
CA LEU A 272 -3.65 10.88 11.98
C LEU A 272 -2.22 10.79 12.56
N ARG A 273 -2.00 11.28 13.79
CA ARG A 273 -0.71 11.15 14.48
C ARG A 273 -0.35 9.69 14.74
N ARG A 274 -1.32 8.89 15.22
CA ARG A 274 -1.13 7.43 15.37
C ARG A 274 -0.83 6.77 14.02
N THR A 275 -1.56 7.16 12.98
CA THR A 275 -1.39 6.66 11.61
C THR A 275 0.02 6.91 11.10
N GLU A 276 0.61 8.08 11.37
CA GLU A 276 1.98 8.40 10.95
C GLU A 276 3.02 7.42 11.52
N LEU A 277 2.83 6.94 12.75
CA LEU A 277 3.77 6.03 13.44
C LEU A 277 3.81 4.62 12.83
N VAL A 278 2.72 4.19 12.19
CA VAL A 278 2.56 2.84 11.61
C VAL A 278 2.85 2.80 10.10
N VAL A 279 3.22 3.93 9.48
CA VAL A 279 3.54 3.98 8.05
C VAL A 279 4.84 3.25 7.76
N ASP A 280 4.78 2.21 6.93
CA ASP A 280 5.95 1.48 6.49
C ASP A 280 6.82 2.30 5.51
N ALA A 281 8.13 1.99 5.46
CA ALA A 281 9.09 2.72 4.64
C ALA A 281 8.76 2.71 3.14
N LYS A 282 8.12 1.65 2.62
CA LYS A 282 7.76 1.55 1.19
C LYS A 282 6.56 2.43 0.86
N SER A 283 5.65 2.62 1.81
CA SER A 283 4.43 3.44 1.63
C SER A 283 4.61 4.89 2.05
N LYS A 284 5.76 5.26 2.63
CA LYS A 284 6.03 6.58 3.22
C LYS A 284 5.65 7.75 2.33
N ASP A 285 6.06 7.75 1.06
CA ASP A 285 5.79 8.86 0.14
C ASP A 285 4.30 9.00 -0.21
N ALA A 286 3.60 7.87 -0.39
CA ALA A 286 2.18 7.86 -0.71
C ALA A 286 1.35 8.25 0.51
N ALA A 287 1.62 7.63 1.67
CA ALA A 287 0.94 7.91 2.92
C ALA A 287 1.15 9.36 3.36
N SER A 288 2.37 9.90 3.21
CA SER A 288 2.68 11.30 3.55
C SER A 288 1.81 12.30 2.78
N LYS A 289 1.57 12.07 1.48
CA LYS A 289 0.70 12.94 0.67
C LYS A 289 -0.73 12.95 1.19
N VAL A 290 -1.25 11.77 1.53
CA VAL A 290 -2.61 11.62 2.07
C VAL A 290 -2.71 12.22 3.47
N LEU A 291 -1.72 11.99 4.33
CA LEU A 291 -1.67 12.56 5.68
C LEU A 291 -1.66 14.08 5.65
N MET A 292 -0.90 14.71 4.76
CA MET A 292 -0.90 16.18 4.60
C MET A 292 -2.28 16.72 4.19
N GLU A 293 -2.93 16.09 3.20
CA GLU A 293 -4.30 16.46 2.79
C GLU A 293 -5.28 16.36 3.96
N MET A 294 -5.21 15.26 4.71
CA MET A 294 -6.06 15.02 5.88
C MET A 294 -5.81 15.99 7.04
N TYR A 295 -4.55 16.34 7.33
CA TYR A 295 -4.24 17.34 8.36
C TYR A 295 -4.77 18.73 7.95
N GLY A 296 -4.70 19.07 6.66
CA GLY A 296 -5.28 20.29 6.11
C GLY A 296 -6.80 20.34 6.28
N GLU A 297 -7.51 19.26 5.94
CA GLU A 297 -8.96 19.12 6.15
C GLU A 297 -9.34 19.23 7.63
N ALA A 298 -8.51 18.69 8.53
CA ALA A 298 -8.71 18.77 9.98
C ALA A 298 -8.38 20.15 10.59
N GLY A 299 -7.82 21.09 9.80
CA GLY A 299 -7.38 22.40 10.29
C GLY A 299 -6.07 22.37 11.09
N ALA A 300 -5.33 21.26 11.08
CA ALA A 300 -4.12 21.04 11.87
C ALA A 300 -2.86 21.56 11.16
N LYS A 301 -2.79 22.89 10.95
CA LYS A 301 -1.71 23.54 10.19
C LYS A 301 -0.31 23.29 10.75
N GLN A 302 -0.19 23.12 12.07
CA GLN A 302 1.09 22.85 12.72
C GLN A 302 1.59 21.44 12.40
N ASP A 303 0.73 20.43 12.53
CA ASP A 303 1.04 19.04 12.19
C ASP A 303 1.39 18.88 10.70
N GLU A 304 0.63 19.53 9.82
CA GLU A 304 0.91 19.59 8.38
C GLU A 304 2.31 20.17 8.10
N SER A 305 2.64 21.30 8.72
CA SER A 305 3.94 21.96 8.56
C SER A 305 5.10 21.11 9.10
N CYS A 306 4.89 20.42 10.22
CA CYS A 306 5.86 19.50 10.81
C CYS A 306 6.13 18.30 9.89
N LEU A 307 5.08 17.70 9.34
CA LEU A 307 5.19 16.58 8.42
C LEU A 307 5.90 16.99 7.12
N TYR A 308 5.52 18.13 6.54
CA TYR A 308 6.16 18.70 5.35
C TYR A 308 7.68 18.91 5.54
N ARG A 309 8.08 19.46 6.68
CA ARG A 309 9.49 19.66 7.03
C ARG A 309 10.24 18.34 7.12
N ARG A 310 9.66 17.33 7.75
CA ARG A 310 10.25 15.98 7.91
C ARG A 310 10.45 15.30 6.55
N ILE A 311 9.49 15.40 5.64
CA ILE A 311 9.60 14.85 4.29
C ILE A 311 10.73 15.53 3.51
N ASN A 312 10.79 16.86 3.54
CA ASN A 312 11.78 17.63 2.77
C ASN A 312 13.21 17.57 3.33
N GLN A 313 13.38 17.42 4.63
CA GLN A 313 14.70 17.18 5.23
C GLN A 313 15.28 15.83 4.80
N ASN A 314 14.45 14.78 4.73
CA ASN A 314 14.86 13.47 4.23
C ASN A 314 15.24 13.50 2.75
N ALA A 315 14.54 14.28 1.92
CA ALA A 315 14.88 14.47 0.51
C ALA A 315 16.28 15.10 0.31
N LYS A 316 16.63 16.10 1.14
CA LYS A 316 17.97 16.74 1.11
C LYS A 316 19.09 15.82 1.57
N GLN A 317 18.84 14.92 2.51
CA GLN A 317 19.83 13.92 2.96
C GLN A 317 20.04 12.80 1.93
N GLY A 318 18.99 12.37 1.22
CA GLY A 318 19.10 11.40 0.12
C GLY A 318 19.93 11.92 -1.06
N GLN A 319 19.82 13.21 -1.39
CA GLN A 319 20.65 13.85 -2.42
C GLN A 319 22.13 13.97 -2.00
N ARG A 320 22.41 14.29 -0.73
CA ARG A 320 23.79 14.35 -0.20
C ARG A 320 24.51 12.99 -0.20
N LYS A 321 23.78 11.88 -0.07
CA LYS A 321 24.35 10.52 -0.20
C LYS A 321 24.52 10.06 -1.65
N GLY A 322 23.81 10.67 -2.60
CA GLY A 322 23.97 10.42 -4.05
C GLY A 322 25.04 11.27 -4.73
N SER A 323 25.54 12.32 -4.08
CA SER A 323 26.60 13.21 -4.58
C SER A 323 27.98 12.93 -3.96
N GLY A 324 28.22 11.71 -3.48
CA GLY A 324 29.55 11.22 -3.12
C GLY A 324 30.34 10.87 -4.38
N GLY A 325 30.78 11.90 -5.10
CA GLY A 325 31.59 11.78 -6.30
C GLY A 325 32.88 10.99 -6.06
N ARG A 326 33.20 10.14 -7.03
CA ARG A 326 34.50 9.50 -7.24
C ARG A 326 35.61 10.55 -7.10
N SER A 327 36.42 10.46 -6.06
CA SER A 327 37.76 11.05 -6.09
C SER A 327 38.66 10.10 -6.88
N SER A 328 38.83 10.39 -8.17
CA SER A 328 39.89 9.82 -8.98
C SER A 328 41.21 10.47 -8.57
N HIS A 329 41.95 9.85 -7.66
CA HIS A 329 43.39 10.09 -7.51
C HIS A 329 44.12 8.87 -8.06
N HIS A 330 44.59 9.00 -9.30
CA HIS A 330 45.62 8.12 -9.85
C HIS A 330 47.00 8.68 -9.40
N PRO A 331 47.96 7.83 -9.01
CA PRO A 331 49.25 8.26 -8.50
C PRO A 331 50.24 8.51 -9.64
N GLY A 332 50.83 9.71 -9.68
CA GLY A 332 51.95 10.06 -10.53
C GLY A 332 53.27 9.92 -9.78
N TYR A 333 54.13 9.04 -10.30
CA TYR A 333 55.54 8.89 -9.96
C TYR A 333 56.33 10.19 -10.10
N TYR A 334 57.23 10.52 -9.14
CA TYR A 334 58.62 10.90 -9.41
C TYR A 334 59.44 11.01 -8.10
N GLY A 335 60.59 10.30 -8.08
CA GLY A 335 61.89 10.76 -7.57
C GLY A 335 62.07 11.06 -6.08
N GLY A 336 62.76 10.17 -5.36
CA GLY A 336 63.38 10.48 -4.07
C GLY A 336 64.77 11.13 -4.20
N CYS A 337 65.19 11.86 -3.16
CA CYS A 337 66.54 11.87 -2.57
C CYS A 337 66.70 13.00 -1.52
N GLY A 338 67.30 12.66 -0.37
CA GLY A 338 68.00 13.55 0.59
C GLY A 338 67.12 14.41 1.49
N GLY A 339 67.35 14.60 2.79
CA GLY A 339 68.48 14.30 3.66
C GLY A 339 68.61 15.42 4.71
N GLY A 340 68.74 15.07 6.00
CA GLY A 340 69.09 15.97 7.12
C GLY A 340 67.94 16.88 7.62
N GLY A 341 67.79 17.19 8.90
CA GLY A 341 68.58 16.93 10.10
C GLY A 341 68.12 17.92 11.19
N GLY A 342 68.04 17.44 12.43
CA GLY A 342 67.96 18.23 13.68
C GLY A 342 66.66 19.04 13.90
N SER A 343 66.26 19.42 15.10
CA SER A 343 66.69 19.19 16.48
C SER A 343 65.73 20.04 17.33
N ARG A 344 65.42 19.58 18.56
CA ARG A 344 65.02 20.41 19.73
C ARG A 344 63.64 21.09 19.66
N ALA A 345 62.92 21.33 20.74
CA ALA A 345 63.00 21.02 22.16
C ALA A 345 61.75 21.69 22.80
N ASP A 346 61.24 21.10 23.88
CA ASP A 346 60.70 21.72 25.11
C ASP A 346 59.54 22.75 24.96
N ASP A 347 58.61 22.99 25.88
CA ASP A 347 58.29 22.63 27.25
C ASP A 347 56.86 23.23 27.45
N ASN A 348 55.86 22.54 28.04
CA ASN A 348 55.55 22.45 29.48
C ASN A 348 54.54 23.50 30.01
N GLY A 349 53.72 23.08 30.99
CA GLY A 349 52.76 23.88 31.80
C GLY A 349 51.29 23.62 31.44
N GLY A 350 50.44 22.93 32.21
CA GLY A 350 50.20 23.00 33.67
C GLY A 350 49.27 24.19 33.98
N GLY A 351 48.12 24.12 34.65
CA GLY A 351 47.39 23.07 35.35
C GLY A 351 46.10 23.64 35.99
N ILE A 352 45.24 22.74 36.48
CA ILE A 352 44.46 22.74 37.74
C ILE A 352 43.86 24.03 38.36
N GLY A 353 42.61 23.90 38.84
CA GLY A 353 41.98 24.69 39.93
C GLY A 353 40.61 25.28 39.53
N ALA A 354 39.47 24.67 39.86
CA ALA A 354 38.79 24.57 41.17
C ALA A 354 37.87 25.77 41.50
N ASP A 355 36.58 25.44 41.60
CA ASP A 355 35.56 25.86 42.56
C ASP A 355 34.99 27.30 42.65
N THR A 356 33.73 27.26 43.08
CA THR A 356 32.93 28.21 43.88
C THR A 356 31.91 29.12 43.19
N ASP A 357 30.65 28.71 43.39
CA ASP A 357 29.56 29.40 44.11
C ASP A 357 28.96 30.74 43.64
N GLY A 358 27.63 30.81 43.87
CA GLY A 358 26.80 32.00 43.92
C GLY A 358 25.82 32.07 42.74
N GLY A 359 24.51 31.83 42.85
CA GLY A 359 23.60 32.03 43.98
C GLY A 359 22.70 33.25 43.70
N ILE A 360 21.42 33.12 44.11
CA ILE A 360 20.35 34.14 44.15
C ILE A 360 19.61 34.33 42.81
N GLY A 361 18.28 34.26 42.71
CA GLY A 361 17.20 34.23 43.70
C GLY A 361 16.01 35.02 43.14
N GLY A 362 14.78 34.58 43.41
CA GLY A 362 13.57 35.32 43.02
C GLY A 362 12.33 34.45 42.93
N GLY A 363 11.79 34.04 44.09
CA GLY A 363 10.41 33.59 44.21
C GLY A 363 9.48 34.76 44.54
N CYS A 364 8.18 34.59 44.27
CA CYS A 364 7.07 35.20 45.00
C CYS A 364 5.82 34.32 44.82
N ASP A 365 5.44 33.65 45.89
CA ASP A 365 4.11 33.09 46.18
C ASP A 365 3.03 34.19 46.27
N SER A 366 1.76 33.83 46.07
CA SER A 366 0.78 33.74 47.18
C SER A 366 -0.69 33.89 46.74
N GLY A 367 -1.51 32.93 47.21
CA GLY A 367 -2.89 33.14 47.70
C GLY A 367 -4.03 32.98 46.68
N GLY A 368 -5.12 32.25 46.93
CA GLY A 368 -5.64 31.63 48.16
C GLY A 368 -7.15 31.90 48.31
N GLY A 369 -7.94 30.86 48.64
CA GLY A 369 -9.34 30.93 49.08
C GLY A 369 -10.38 30.55 48.00
N GLY A 370 -11.41 29.74 48.22
CA GLY A 370 -11.96 29.10 49.42
C GLY A 370 -13.50 29.16 49.43
N CYS A 371 -14.14 27.99 49.62
CA CYS A 371 -15.43 27.75 50.32
C CYS A 371 -16.82 27.85 49.63
N GLY A 372 -17.66 26.84 49.94
CA GLY A 372 -19.14 26.86 50.08
C GLY A 372 -19.92 26.26 48.89
N GLY A 373 -20.63 25.11 48.97
CA GLY A 373 -21.81 24.79 49.79
C GLY A 373 -23.09 25.32 49.11
N GLY A 374 -24.21 24.63 48.86
CA GLY A 374 -24.74 23.30 49.11
C GLY A 374 -26.20 23.20 48.56
N CYS A 375 -26.76 21.99 48.57
CA CYS A 375 -28.17 21.58 48.73
C CYS A 375 -29.35 22.07 47.84
N GLY A 376 -30.21 21.09 47.51
CA GLY A 376 -31.67 21.21 47.22
C GLY A 376 -32.02 21.11 45.73
N GLY A 377 -32.94 20.27 45.23
CA GLY A 377 -34.06 19.56 45.83
C GLY A 377 -35.34 19.90 45.06
N GLY A 378 -35.93 18.90 44.38
CA GLY A 378 -37.36 18.81 44.03
C GLY A 378 -37.93 19.69 42.91
N SER A 379 -38.33 19.08 41.80
CA SER A 379 -39.72 18.76 41.43
C SER A 379 -39.77 17.98 40.12
#